data_AF-A0A8T4TF50-F1
#
_entry.id   AF-A0A8T4TF50-F1
#
_cell.length_a   1.000
_cell.length_b   1.000
_cell.length_c   1.000
_cell.angle_alpha   90.00
_cell.angle_beta   90.00
_cell.angle_gamma   90.00
#
_symmetry.space_group_name_H-M   'P 1'
#
loop_
_entity.id
_entity.type
_entity.pdbx_description
1 polymer ?
#
loop_
_entity_poly.entity_id
_entity_poly.type
_entity_poly.pdbx_seq_one_letter_code
_entity_poly.pdbx_strand_id
1 'polypeptide(L)'
;MEQHLRAAIERTGYCIALEITSSVSDYHFKTLEAQWGKEHIEKLTRANVHSGLIFYRDAASEITEGKVDYLAQLRGYEPAKSIQALNRITTRLHERDKEIAAFFADQIIDLGTKLEELIFSDPASWNDLRHKVKPVIRADSHKDYSNKISQIKGALVEEYTKLIFEELLPTAVKIHRYEYTHRNRGRNKGIDIDLIIIDKPEHIHQALKNPRFFIDRTPDGDNRRTGSQRVRFAG
;
A
#
# COMPACT_ATOMS: atom_id res chain seq x y z
N MET A 1 11.97 18.56 4.74
CA MET A 1 11.20 17.63 3.89
C MET A 1 10.50 18.37 2.75
N GLU A 2 9.71 19.42 3.03
CA GLU A 2 8.95 20.16 2.00
C GLU A 2 9.79 20.77 0.86
N GLN A 3 10.93 21.41 1.17
CA GLN A 3 11.81 21.98 0.13
C GLN A 3 12.39 20.91 -0.79
N HIS A 4 12.69 19.73 -0.25
CA HIS A 4 13.17 18.60 -1.04
C HIS A 4 12.09 18.05 -1.98
N LEU A 5 10.86 17.92 -1.47
CA LEU A 5 9.68 17.54 -2.26
C LEU A 5 9.47 18.51 -3.44
N ARG A 6 9.43 19.81 -3.17
CA ARG A 6 9.28 20.85 -4.22
C ARG A 6 10.35 20.73 -5.29
N ALA A 7 11.62 20.74 -4.90
CA ALA A 7 12.74 20.67 -5.84
C ALA A 7 12.77 19.34 -6.63
N ALA A 8 12.32 18.23 -6.05
CA ALA A 8 12.22 16.95 -6.77
C ALA A 8 11.09 16.96 -7.80
N ILE A 9 9.92 17.53 -7.46
CA ILE A 9 8.79 17.67 -8.38
C ILE A 9 9.14 18.63 -9.52
N GLU A 10 9.76 19.77 -9.22
CA GLU A 10 10.20 20.74 -10.24
C GLU A 10 11.17 20.13 -11.26
N ARG A 11 12.00 19.17 -10.83
CA ARG A 11 12.96 18.48 -11.71
C ARG A 11 12.33 17.39 -12.58
N THR A 12 11.31 16.69 -12.09
CA THR A 12 10.76 15.49 -12.75
C THR A 12 9.44 15.77 -13.45
N GLY A 13 8.66 16.74 -12.96
CA GLY A 13 7.32 17.08 -13.45
C GLY A 13 6.23 16.09 -13.08
N TYR A 14 6.53 15.05 -12.27
CA TYR A 14 5.55 13.99 -11.95
C TYR A 14 5.72 13.46 -10.52
N CYS A 15 4.59 13.24 -9.85
CA CYS A 15 4.52 12.83 -8.46
C CYS A 15 3.27 12.01 -8.21
N ILE A 16 3.37 10.98 -7.38
CA ILE A 16 2.24 10.22 -6.87
C ILE A 16 2.28 10.14 -5.33
N ALA A 17 1.14 10.46 -4.71
CA ALA A 17 0.87 10.23 -3.29
C ALA A 17 0.15 8.89 -3.15
N LEU A 18 0.78 7.95 -2.46
CA LEU A 18 0.32 6.57 -2.29
C LEU A 18 -0.05 6.30 -0.83
N GLU A 19 -1.25 5.77 -0.67
CA GLU A 19 -1.68 5.11 0.57
C GLU A 19 -1.53 3.60 0.44
N ILE A 20 -1.22 2.93 1.55
CA ILE A 20 -1.02 1.49 1.62
C ILE A 20 -1.96 0.92 2.67
N THR A 21 -2.72 -0.12 2.31
CA THR A 21 -3.63 -0.77 3.26
C THR A 21 -3.62 -2.28 3.16
N SER A 22 -3.85 -2.91 4.31
CA SER A 22 -4.00 -4.35 4.43
C SER A 22 -5.44 -4.78 4.74
N SER A 23 -6.38 -3.82 4.75
CA SER A 23 -7.79 -4.05 5.10
C SER A 23 -8.74 -3.42 4.08
N VAL A 24 -9.78 -4.19 3.76
CA VAL A 24 -10.92 -3.74 2.93
C VAL A 24 -11.80 -2.75 3.71
N SER A 25 -11.87 -2.85 5.04
CA SER A 25 -12.68 -1.93 5.87
C SER A 25 -12.21 -0.48 5.77
N ASP A 26 -10.91 -0.29 5.61
CA ASP A 26 -10.28 1.03 5.66
C ASP A 26 -10.06 1.60 4.26
N TYR A 27 -10.41 0.83 3.22
CA TYR A 27 -10.24 1.20 1.81
C TYR A 27 -10.83 2.58 1.51
N HIS A 28 -12.06 2.86 1.93
CA HIS A 28 -12.69 4.16 1.67
C HIS A 28 -11.96 5.31 2.35
N PHE A 29 -11.48 5.09 3.57
CA PHE A 29 -10.78 6.12 4.31
C PHE A 29 -9.38 6.37 3.74
N LYS A 30 -8.62 5.32 3.43
CA LYS A 30 -7.31 5.40 2.76
C LYS A 30 -7.40 5.99 1.35
N THR A 31 -8.50 5.75 0.63
CA THR A 31 -8.78 6.44 -0.64
C THR A 31 -8.90 7.96 -0.43
N LEU A 32 -9.62 8.40 0.61
CA LEU A 32 -9.74 9.83 0.93
C LEU A 32 -8.40 10.43 1.38
N GLU A 33 -7.60 9.69 2.15
CA GLU A 33 -6.26 10.12 2.57
C GLU A 33 -5.35 10.34 1.35
N ALA A 34 -5.36 9.43 0.38
CA ALA A 34 -4.61 9.59 -0.87
C ALA A 34 -5.04 10.85 -1.65
N GLN A 35 -6.36 11.12 -1.72
CA GLN A 35 -6.89 12.33 -2.36
C GLN A 35 -6.50 13.61 -1.61
N TRP A 36 -6.61 13.61 -0.29
CA TRP A 36 -6.18 14.75 0.53
C TRP A 36 -4.68 14.98 0.45
N GLY A 37 -3.89 13.91 0.35
CA GLY A 37 -2.45 13.97 0.14
C GLY A 37 -2.10 14.60 -1.20
N LYS A 38 -2.77 14.17 -2.28
CA LYS A 38 -2.70 14.83 -3.60
C LYS A 38 -3.01 16.33 -3.49
N GLU A 39 -4.18 16.71 -2.97
CA GLU A 39 -4.57 18.12 -2.86
C GLU A 39 -3.57 18.95 -2.05
N HIS A 40 -3.02 18.37 -0.97
CA HIS A 40 -2.03 19.06 -0.14
C HIS A 40 -0.74 19.32 -0.91
N ILE A 41 -0.20 18.32 -1.61
CA ILE A 41 1.02 18.47 -2.40
C ILE A 41 0.80 19.40 -3.59
N GLU A 42 -0.37 19.38 -4.24
CA GLU A 42 -0.73 20.32 -5.31
C GLU A 42 -0.79 21.76 -4.79
N LYS A 43 -1.42 22.01 -3.63
CA LYS A 43 -1.44 23.34 -2.99
C LYS A 43 -0.04 23.81 -2.61
N LEU A 44 0.79 22.90 -2.10
CA LEU A 44 2.17 23.19 -1.76
C LEU A 44 2.94 23.56 -3.04
N THR A 45 2.98 22.68 -4.03
CA THR A 45 3.94 22.73 -5.14
C THR A 45 3.43 23.43 -6.41
N ARG A 46 2.11 23.60 -6.56
CA ARG A 46 1.43 24.05 -7.79
C ARG A 46 1.64 23.12 -9.01
N ALA A 47 2.13 21.91 -8.79
CA ALA A 47 2.27 20.88 -9.81
C ALA A 47 1.06 19.94 -9.82
N ASN A 48 0.85 19.22 -10.92
CA ASN A 48 -0.14 18.14 -10.98
C ASN A 48 0.40 16.92 -10.21
N VAL A 49 -0.40 16.37 -9.30
CA VAL A 49 -0.04 15.20 -8.50
C VAL A 49 -1.08 14.12 -8.71
N HIS A 50 -0.64 12.86 -8.73
CA HIS A 50 -1.54 11.72 -8.78
C HIS A 50 -1.77 11.16 -7.39
N SER A 51 -2.96 10.63 -7.16
CA SER A 51 -3.34 9.88 -5.97
C SER A 51 -3.31 8.39 -6.31
N GLY A 52 -2.86 7.55 -5.40
CA GLY A 52 -2.97 6.12 -5.59
C GLY A 52 -3.13 5.34 -4.30
N LEU A 53 -3.59 4.11 -4.45
CA LEU A 53 -3.82 3.19 -3.36
C LEU A 53 -3.24 1.82 -3.70
N ILE A 54 -2.43 1.29 -2.79
CA ILE A 54 -1.91 -0.06 -2.82
C ILE A 54 -2.57 -0.85 -1.73
N PHE A 55 -3.12 -2.02 -2.07
CA PHE A 55 -3.82 -2.83 -1.09
C PHE A 55 -3.47 -4.31 -1.19
N TYR A 56 -3.70 -5.01 -0.09
CA TYR A 56 -3.53 -6.46 -0.01
C TYR A 56 -4.89 -7.16 0.21
N ARG A 57 -5.14 -8.24 -0.56
CA ARG A 57 -6.25 -9.23 -0.54
C ARG A 57 -7.34 -9.09 -1.64
N ASP A 58 -7.75 -10.26 -2.14
CA ASP A 58 -8.71 -10.47 -3.25
C ASP A 58 -10.20 -10.42 -2.86
N ALA A 59 -10.54 -10.34 -1.56
CA ALA A 59 -11.94 -10.29 -1.10
C ALA A 59 -12.67 -8.95 -1.41
N ALA A 60 -12.10 -8.16 -2.32
CA ALA A 60 -12.63 -6.91 -2.83
C ALA A 60 -13.57 -7.18 -4.01
N SER A 61 -14.77 -7.67 -3.73
CA SER A 61 -15.86 -7.65 -4.70
C SER A 61 -16.39 -6.22 -4.95
N GLU A 62 -15.96 -5.20 -4.18
CA GLU A 62 -16.48 -3.83 -4.28
C GLU A 62 -15.41 -2.72 -4.14
N ILE A 63 -14.18 -2.96 -4.61
CA ILE A 63 -13.31 -1.80 -4.87
C ILE A 63 -13.85 -1.10 -6.12
N THR A 64 -14.59 -0.02 -5.91
CA THR A 64 -15.13 0.78 -7.00
C THR A 64 -14.00 1.52 -7.68
N GLU A 65 -13.73 1.15 -8.93
CA GLU A 65 -12.84 1.86 -9.83
C GLU A 65 -13.26 3.35 -9.95
N GLY A 66 -12.29 4.27 -9.94
CA GLY A 66 -12.52 5.70 -10.26
C GLY A 66 -12.39 6.71 -9.10
N LYS A 67 -11.98 6.30 -7.90
CA LYS A 67 -11.76 7.26 -6.77
C LYS A 67 -10.31 7.73 -6.60
N VAL A 68 -9.34 7.03 -7.15
CA VAL A 68 -7.92 7.43 -7.16
C VAL A 68 -7.38 7.31 -8.59
N ASP A 69 -6.30 8.02 -8.89
CA ASP A 69 -5.67 7.98 -10.22
C ASP A 69 -5.03 6.60 -10.48
N TYR A 70 -4.47 5.96 -9.44
CA TYR A 70 -3.88 4.63 -9.51
C TYR A 70 -4.39 3.70 -8.43
N LEU A 71 -4.64 2.45 -8.83
CA LEU A 71 -5.04 1.39 -7.92
C LEU A 71 -4.26 0.13 -8.25
N ALA A 72 -3.52 -0.40 -7.28
CA ALA A 72 -2.73 -1.61 -7.47
C ALA A 72 -2.93 -2.58 -6.30
N GLN A 73 -3.14 -3.86 -6.64
CA GLN A 73 -3.23 -4.92 -5.66
C GLN A 73 -1.89 -5.65 -5.56
N LEU A 74 -1.40 -5.89 -4.35
CA LEU A 74 -0.26 -6.79 -4.14
C LEU A 74 -0.67 -8.23 -4.45
N ARG A 75 0.05 -8.87 -5.39
CA ARG A 75 -0.24 -10.22 -5.89
C ARG A 75 0.09 -11.33 -4.88
N GLY A 76 0.84 -10.99 -3.84
CA GLY A 76 1.30 -11.92 -2.80
C GLY A 76 2.67 -11.49 -2.27
N TYR A 77 3.23 -12.31 -1.39
CA TYR A 77 4.48 -12.06 -0.71
C TYR A 77 5.58 -13.00 -1.21
N GLU A 78 6.67 -12.40 -1.70
CA GLU A 78 7.90 -13.12 -2.02
C GLU A 78 8.67 -13.42 -0.72
N PRO A 79 8.99 -14.69 -0.40
CA PRO A 79 9.58 -15.07 0.89
C PRO A 79 10.80 -14.25 1.30
N ALA A 80 11.79 -14.08 0.41
CA ALA A 80 13.01 -13.34 0.70
C ALA A 80 12.74 -11.87 1.06
N LYS A 81 11.81 -11.24 0.32
CA LYS A 81 11.46 -9.84 0.51
C LYS A 81 10.58 -9.64 1.75
N SER A 82 9.75 -10.63 2.10
CA SER A 82 9.00 -10.67 3.36
C SER A 82 9.91 -10.75 4.57
N ILE A 83 10.92 -11.62 4.53
CA ILE A 83 11.93 -11.72 5.59
C ILE A 83 12.68 -10.39 5.73
N GLN A 84 13.07 -9.78 4.61
CA GLN A 84 13.73 -8.47 4.61
C GLN A 84 12.83 -7.38 5.22
N ALA A 85 11.55 -7.35 4.85
CA ALA A 85 10.57 -6.41 5.39
C ALA A 85 10.40 -6.61 6.91
N LEU A 86 10.20 -7.86 7.36
CA LEU A 86 10.12 -8.23 8.77
C LEU A 86 11.34 -7.73 9.55
N ASN A 87 12.54 -7.98 9.04
CA ASN A 87 13.79 -7.52 9.67
C ASN A 87 13.87 -5.99 9.77
N ARG A 88 13.46 -5.27 8.73
CA ARG A 88 13.45 -3.79 8.74
C ARG A 88 12.46 -3.25 9.78
N ILE A 89 11.28 -3.84 9.91
CA ILE A 89 10.28 -3.36 10.88
C ILE A 89 10.61 -3.73 12.31
N THR A 90 11.35 -4.81 12.57
CA THR A 90 11.72 -5.24 13.95
C THR A 90 12.39 -4.14 14.75
N THR A 91 13.23 -3.30 14.11
CA THR A 91 13.94 -2.22 14.81
C THR A 91 13.03 -1.12 15.37
N ARG A 92 11.82 -0.96 14.82
CA ARG A 92 10.85 0.08 15.19
C ARG A 92 9.66 -0.44 16.01
N LEU A 93 9.61 -1.73 16.30
CA LEU A 93 8.53 -2.38 17.03
C LEU A 93 8.81 -2.43 18.54
N HIS A 94 7.76 -2.61 19.35
CA HIS A 94 7.90 -2.93 20.77
C HIS A 94 8.35 -4.39 20.95
N GLU A 95 8.99 -4.73 22.08
CA GLU A 95 9.60 -6.05 22.30
C GLU A 95 8.68 -7.24 21.96
N ARG A 96 7.41 -7.18 22.40
CA ARG A 96 6.43 -8.22 22.05
C ARG A 96 6.23 -8.39 20.55
N ASP A 97 6.15 -7.29 19.81
CA ASP A 97 5.94 -7.33 18.37
C ASP A 97 7.21 -7.74 17.61
N LYS A 98 8.39 -7.49 18.19
CA LYS A 98 9.68 -8.00 17.68
C LYS A 98 9.72 -9.52 17.72
N GLU A 99 9.31 -10.13 18.83
CA GLU A 99 9.25 -11.58 18.98
C GLU A 99 8.32 -12.21 17.94
N ILE A 100 7.17 -11.59 17.69
CA ILE A 100 6.22 -12.06 16.67
C ILE A 100 6.79 -11.89 15.25
N ALA A 101 7.44 -10.76 14.95
CA ALA A 101 8.06 -10.52 13.66
C ALA A 101 9.21 -11.51 13.37
N ALA A 102 10.05 -11.78 14.37
CA ALA A 102 11.10 -12.79 14.30
C ALA A 102 10.52 -14.19 14.08
N PHE A 103 9.51 -14.56 14.87
CA PHE A 103 8.81 -15.83 14.69
C PHE A 103 8.23 -15.97 13.28
N PHE A 104 7.62 -14.94 12.71
CA PHE A 104 7.15 -15.00 11.31
C PHE A 104 8.28 -15.21 10.31
N ALA A 105 9.45 -14.60 10.52
CA ALA A 105 10.60 -14.82 9.66
C ALA A 105 11.07 -16.28 9.74
N ASP A 106 11.16 -16.84 10.95
CA ASP A 106 11.55 -18.25 11.17
C ASP A 106 10.54 -19.21 10.53
N GLN A 107 9.24 -18.96 10.64
CA GLN A 107 8.21 -19.80 9.98
C GLN A 107 8.33 -19.83 8.46
N ILE A 108 8.77 -18.72 7.84
CA ILE A 108 9.00 -18.64 6.40
C ILE A 108 10.27 -19.41 6.03
N ILE A 109 11.34 -19.28 6.83
CA ILE A 109 12.65 -19.93 6.57
C ILE A 109 12.58 -21.44 6.81
N ASP A 110 12.12 -21.85 7.98
CA ASP A 110 12.25 -23.23 8.47
C ASP A 110 11.16 -24.15 7.92
N LEU A 111 9.95 -23.61 7.73
CA LEU A 111 8.77 -24.39 7.37
C LEU A 111 8.24 -24.06 5.97
N GLY A 112 8.82 -23.08 5.27
CA GLY A 112 8.33 -22.62 3.97
C GLY A 112 6.90 -22.07 4.03
N THR A 113 6.44 -21.65 5.22
CA THR A 113 5.07 -21.15 5.40
C THR A 113 4.89 -19.86 4.63
N LYS A 114 3.81 -19.76 3.86
CA LYS A 114 3.48 -18.52 3.17
C LYS A 114 3.14 -17.44 4.19
N LEU A 115 3.70 -16.25 4.03
CA LEU A 115 3.43 -15.13 4.93
C LEU A 115 1.92 -14.83 4.99
N GLU A 116 1.23 -14.99 3.88
CA GLU A 116 -0.22 -14.87 3.75
C GLU A 116 -0.99 -15.72 4.76
N GLU A 117 -0.53 -16.94 5.02
CA GLU A 117 -1.15 -17.85 6.00
C GLU A 117 -0.94 -17.36 7.43
N LEU A 118 0.15 -16.64 7.69
CA LEU A 118 0.46 -16.11 9.02
C LEU A 118 -0.33 -14.82 9.30
N ILE A 119 -0.37 -13.87 8.35
CA ILE A 119 -0.93 -12.53 8.59
C ILE A 119 -2.34 -12.31 8.03
N PHE A 120 -2.83 -13.23 7.19
CA PHE A 120 -4.18 -13.18 6.62
C PHE A 120 -4.92 -14.52 6.70
N SER A 121 -4.63 -15.30 7.74
CA SER A 121 -5.30 -16.58 8.00
C SER A 121 -6.82 -16.46 7.93
N ASP A 122 -7.45 -17.46 7.33
CA ASP A 122 -8.91 -17.57 7.36
C ASP A 122 -9.37 -18.18 8.70
N PRO A 123 -10.64 -17.95 9.11
CA PRO A 123 -11.15 -18.55 10.34
C PRO A 123 -11.14 -20.10 10.33
N ALA A 124 -11.17 -20.73 9.16
CA ALA A 124 -11.21 -22.18 9.01
C ALA A 124 -9.85 -22.85 9.32
N SER A 125 -8.76 -22.21 8.93
CA SER A 125 -7.37 -22.61 9.18
C SER A 125 -6.86 -22.21 10.56
N TRP A 126 -7.66 -21.45 11.32
CA TRP A 126 -7.25 -20.98 12.65
C TRP A 126 -6.84 -22.12 13.59
N ASN A 127 -7.57 -23.24 13.59
CA ASN A 127 -7.25 -24.35 14.48
C ASN A 127 -5.85 -24.91 14.21
N ASP A 128 -5.52 -25.14 12.94
CA ASP A 128 -4.21 -25.65 12.53
C ASP A 128 -3.11 -24.64 12.79
N LEU A 129 -3.35 -23.36 12.47
CA LEU A 129 -2.40 -22.28 12.70
C LEU A 129 -2.14 -22.07 14.19
N ARG A 130 -3.18 -22.11 15.04
CA ARG A 130 -3.06 -21.92 16.49
C ARG A 130 -2.07 -22.90 17.08
N HIS A 131 -2.08 -24.17 16.67
CA HIS A 131 -1.12 -25.15 17.18
C HIS A 131 0.34 -24.82 16.82
N LYS A 132 0.58 -24.20 15.66
CA LYS A 132 1.90 -23.76 15.21
C LYS A 132 2.38 -22.49 15.93
N VAL A 133 1.49 -21.50 16.12
CA VAL A 133 1.87 -20.14 16.58
C VAL A 133 1.64 -19.88 18.07
N LYS A 134 0.85 -20.72 18.77
CA LYS A 134 0.45 -20.53 20.18
C LYS A 134 1.61 -20.31 21.16
N PRO A 135 2.79 -20.93 21.03
CA PRO A 135 3.91 -20.68 21.95
C PRO A 135 4.32 -19.20 22.00
N VAL A 136 4.26 -18.51 20.86
CA VAL A 136 4.67 -17.11 20.70
C VAL A 136 3.45 -16.17 20.77
N ILE A 137 2.39 -16.49 20.02
CA ILE A 137 1.18 -15.68 19.94
C ILE A 137 0.06 -16.41 20.67
N ARG A 138 0.02 -16.26 21.99
CA ARG A 138 -1.02 -16.84 22.85
C ARG A 138 -2.37 -16.22 22.54
N ALA A 139 -3.13 -16.77 21.59
CA ALA A 139 -4.46 -16.29 21.23
C ALA A 139 -5.54 -17.38 21.41
N ASP A 140 -6.69 -16.97 21.94
CA ASP A 140 -7.80 -17.86 22.25
C ASP A 140 -8.83 -17.97 21.12
N SER A 141 -8.78 -17.04 20.17
CA SER A 141 -9.64 -17.03 18.98
C SER A 141 -8.91 -16.41 17.78
N HIS A 142 -9.44 -16.64 16.58
CA HIS A 142 -8.96 -16.00 15.34
C HIS A 142 -9.00 -14.47 15.40
N LYS A 143 -10.05 -13.91 16.03
CA LYS A 143 -10.18 -12.46 16.23
C LYS A 143 -9.11 -11.93 17.17
N ASP A 144 -8.85 -12.62 18.28
CA ASP A 144 -7.79 -12.25 19.21
C ASP A 144 -6.43 -12.30 18.52
N TYR A 145 -6.15 -13.36 17.76
CA TYR A 145 -4.94 -13.49 16.95
C TYR A 145 -4.79 -12.30 15.99
N SER A 146 -5.81 -12.04 15.17
CA SER A 146 -5.82 -10.94 14.19
C SER A 146 -5.54 -9.58 14.84
N ASN A 147 -6.13 -9.33 16.01
CA ASN A 147 -5.88 -8.10 16.77
C ASN A 147 -4.44 -8.03 17.28
N LYS A 148 -3.92 -9.15 17.80
CA LYS A 148 -2.57 -9.24 18.37
C LYS A 148 -1.46 -9.05 17.33
N ILE A 149 -1.73 -9.32 16.06
CA ILE A 149 -0.74 -9.16 14.97
C ILE A 149 -1.01 -7.92 14.10
N SER A 150 -2.05 -7.12 14.43
CA SER A 150 -2.54 -6.03 13.57
C SER A 150 -1.47 -4.98 13.26
N GLN A 151 -0.68 -4.59 14.27
CA GLN A 151 0.42 -3.64 14.13
C GLN A 151 1.53 -4.16 13.21
N ILE A 152 1.91 -5.44 13.36
CA ILE A 152 2.95 -6.08 12.53
C ILE A 152 2.46 -6.22 11.10
N LYS A 153 1.21 -6.67 10.92
CA LYS A 153 0.56 -6.79 9.61
C LYS A 153 0.60 -5.45 8.86
N GLY A 154 0.13 -4.36 9.48
CA GLY A 154 0.16 -3.03 8.85
C GLY A 154 1.58 -2.58 8.50
N ALA A 155 2.49 -2.62 9.48
CA ALA A 155 3.89 -2.23 9.30
C ALA A 155 4.61 -3.05 8.22
N LEU A 156 4.31 -4.34 8.12
CA LEU A 156 4.88 -5.26 7.14
C LEU A 156 4.39 -4.97 5.72
N VAL A 157 3.09 -4.71 5.54
CA VAL A 157 2.55 -4.38 4.21
C VAL A 157 3.15 -3.07 3.69
N GLU A 158 3.24 -2.05 4.55
CA GLU A 158 3.93 -0.80 4.24
C GLU A 158 5.39 -1.05 3.85
N GLU A 159 6.15 -1.76 4.68
CA GLU A 159 7.59 -1.96 4.47
C GLU A 159 7.90 -2.82 3.24
N TYR A 160 7.11 -3.87 3.02
CA TYR A 160 7.21 -4.72 1.85
C TYR A 160 6.96 -3.92 0.55
N THR A 161 5.96 -3.04 0.55
CA THR A 161 5.67 -2.16 -0.59
C THR A 161 6.82 -1.18 -0.86
N LYS A 162 7.44 -0.63 0.20
CA LYS A 162 8.62 0.24 0.07
C LYS A 162 9.79 -0.50 -0.58
N LEU A 163 10.07 -1.73 -0.14
CA LEU A 163 11.10 -2.59 -0.74
C LEU A 163 10.85 -2.87 -2.22
N ILE A 164 9.59 -3.11 -2.62
CA ILE A 164 9.25 -3.28 -4.04
C ILE A 164 9.61 -2.03 -4.83
N PHE A 165 9.24 -0.84 -4.37
CA PHE A 165 9.57 0.39 -5.10
C PHE A 165 11.05 0.74 -5.04
N GLU A 166 11.79 0.38 -3.99
CA GLU A 166 13.25 0.50 -3.97
C GLU A 166 13.89 -0.33 -5.09
N GLU A 167 13.39 -1.56 -5.33
CA GLU A 167 13.85 -2.46 -6.40
C GLU A 167 13.44 -1.95 -7.79
N LEU A 168 12.17 -1.59 -7.97
CA LEU A 168 11.61 -1.22 -9.28
C LEU A 168 11.99 0.20 -9.73
N LEU A 169 12.21 1.11 -8.78
CA LEU A 169 12.46 2.53 -9.05
C LEU A 169 13.71 3.02 -8.29
N PRO A 170 14.90 2.46 -8.53
CA PRO A 170 16.09 2.75 -7.72
C PRO A 170 16.49 4.23 -7.69
N THR A 171 16.14 4.98 -8.74
CA THR A 171 16.45 6.42 -8.88
C THR A 171 15.34 7.36 -8.39
N ALA A 172 14.13 6.84 -8.13
CA ALA A 172 13.01 7.66 -7.68
C ALA A 172 13.27 8.24 -6.29
N VAL A 173 12.92 9.51 -6.10
CA VAL A 173 12.83 10.10 -4.77
C VAL A 173 11.59 9.53 -4.08
N LYS A 174 11.78 8.94 -2.90
CA LYS A 174 10.73 8.33 -2.08
C LYS A 174 10.70 9.01 -0.72
N ILE A 175 9.54 9.52 -0.34
CA ILE A 175 9.32 10.13 0.98
C ILE A 175 8.30 9.26 1.71
N HIS A 176 8.69 8.73 2.86
CA HIS A 176 7.84 7.86 3.66
C HIS A 176 7.21 8.64 4.81
N ARG A 177 5.94 8.35 5.14
CA ARG A 177 5.22 8.95 6.29
C ARG A 177 5.32 10.47 6.30
N TYR A 178 4.92 11.11 5.20
CA TYR A 178 4.90 12.56 5.12
C TYR A 178 3.70 13.10 5.90
N GLU A 179 3.98 13.67 7.08
CA GLU A 179 2.95 14.23 7.96
C GLU A 179 2.58 15.67 7.57
N TYR A 180 1.28 15.98 7.64
CA TYR A 180 0.74 17.32 7.41
C TYR A 180 -0.57 17.54 8.20
N THR A 181 -1.00 18.80 8.28
CA THR A 181 -2.28 19.16 8.88
C THR A 181 -3.34 19.35 7.80
N HIS A 182 -4.44 18.61 7.91
CA HIS A 182 -5.59 18.76 7.03
C HIS A 182 -6.78 19.34 7.79
N ARG A 183 -7.49 20.30 7.17
CA ARG A 183 -8.68 20.90 7.76
C ARG A 183 -9.92 20.10 7.37
N ASN A 184 -10.46 19.32 8.30
CA ASN A 184 -11.68 18.53 8.10
C ASN A 184 -12.80 19.03 9.02
N ARG A 185 -13.96 19.41 8.44
CA ARG A 185 -15.13 19.93 9.15
C ARG A 185 -14.79 21.02 10.19
N GLY A 186 -13.90 21.93 9.82
CA GLY A 186 -13.49 23.06 10.67
C GLY A 186 -12.48 22.74 11.78
N ARG A 187 -12.02 21.48 11.91
CA ARG A 187 -10.95 21.08 12.84
C ARG A 187 -9.68 20.71 12.07
N ASN A 188 -8.53 21.00 12.68
CA ASN A 188 -7.24 20.54 12.20
C ASN A 188 -7.03 19.10 12.65
N LYS A 189 -6.80 18.19 11.70
CA LYS A 189 -6.44 16.80 11.95
C LYS A 189 -5.04 16.56 11.38
N GLY A 190 -4.16 15.95 12.17
CA GLY A 190 -2.90 15.42 11.65
C GLY A 190 -3.19 14.22 10.74
N ILE A 191 -2.63 14.24 9.54
CA ILE A 191 -2.73 13.18 8.54
C ILE A 191 -1.31 12.90 8.04
N ASP A 192 -1.04 11.66 7.69
CA ASP A 192 0.19 11.25 7.05
C ASP A 192 -0.08 10.61 5.67
N ILE A 193 0.88 10.77 4.77
CA ILE A 193 0.93 10.06 3.49
C ILE A 193 1.93 8.92 3.61
N ASP A 194 1.49 7.70 3.40
CA ASP A 194 2.33 6.49 3.61
C ASP A 194 3.60 6.54 2.74
N LEU A 195 3.45 6.90 1.46
CA LEU A 195 4.55 6.97 0.50
C LEU A 195 4.29 8.03 -0.60
N ILE A 196 5.26 8.91 -0.83
CA ILE A 196 5.30 9.79 -2.01
C ILE A 196 6.42 9.30 -2.92
N ILE A 197 6.12 9.08 -4.20
CA ILE A 197 7.11 8.72 -5.23
C ILE A 197 7.18 9.83 -6.26
N ILE A 198 8.41 10.26 -6.56
CA ILE A 198 8.70 11.30 -7.54
C ILE A 198 9.74 10.72 -8.51
N ASP A 199 9.29 10.46 -9.72
CA ASP A 199 10.08 9.93 -10.84
C ASP A 199 9.30 10.23 -12.14
N LYS A 200 9.88 9.87 -13.29
CA LYS A 200 9.21 10.00 -14.58
C LYS A 200 7.94 9.14 -14.63
N PRO A 201 6.86 9.63 -15.28
CA PRO A 201 5.59 8.92 -15.37
C PRO A 201 5.74 7.47 -15.87
N GLU A 202 6.53 7.28 -16.92
CA GLU A 202 6.75 5.98 -17.55
C GLU A 202 7.35 4.93 -16.60
N HIS A 203 8.26 5.34 -15.72
CA HIS A 203 8.88 4.43 -14.74
C HIS A 203 7.83 4.00 -13.71
N ILE A 204 7.08 4.95 -13.17
CA ILE A 204 6.04 4.66 -12.16
C ILE A 204 4.95 3.78 -12.75
N HIS A 205 4.50 4.06 -13.98
CA HIS A 205 3.51 3.23 -14.67
C HIS A 205 4.01 1.81 -14.91
N GLN A 206 5.26 1.65 -15.35
CA GLN A 206 5.87 0.32 -15.53
C GLN A 206 5.97 -0.44 -14.19
N ALA A 207 6.36 0.24 -13.11
CA ALA A 207 6.45 -0.37 -11.79
C ALA A 207 5.09 -0.88 -11.28
N LEU A 208 4.03 -0.06 -11.41
CA LEU A 208 2.67 -0.43 -11.01
C LEU A 208 2.08 -1.56 -11.88
N LYS A 209 2.51 -1.68 -13.14
CA LYS A 209 2.08 -2.74 -14.06
C LYS A 209 2.89 -4.04 -13.93
N ASN A 210 3.87 -4.11 -13.02
CA ASN A 210 4.71 -5.30 -12.91
C ASN A 210 3.92 -6.50 -12.35
N PRO A 211 3.63 -7.53 -13.16
CA PRO A 211 2.78 -8.64 -12.75
C PRO A 211 3.43 -9.53 -11.70
N ARG A 212 4.74 -9.40 -11.43
CA ARG A 212 5.42 -10.13 -10.35
C ARG A 212 4.91 -9.68 -8.98
N PHE A 213 4.63 -8.39 -8.82
CA PHE A 213 4.30 -7.79 -7.53
C PHE A 213 2.88 -7.23 -7.47
N PHE A 214 2.37 -6.71 -8.58
CA PHE A 214 1.13 -5.96 -8.64
C PHE A 214 0.15 -6.49 -9.69
N ILE A 215 -1.14 -6.35 -9.39
CA ILE A 215 -2.23 -6.42 -10.37
C ILE A 215 -2.77 -5.00 -10.50
N ASP A 216 -2.60 -4.43 -11.69
CA ASP A 216 -3.11 -3.09 -12.03
C ASP A 216 -4.63 -3.14 -12.10
N ARG A 217 -5.28 -2.28 -11.31
CA ARG A 217 -6.73 -2.07 -11.30
C ARG A 217 -7.09 -0.63 -11.66
N THR A 218 -6.21 0.06 -12.41
CA THR A 218 -6.55 1.36 -12.96
C THR A 218 -7.83 1.27 -13.78
N PRO A 219 -8.78 2.20 -13.63
CA PRO A 219 -9.89 2.32 -14.55
C PRO A 219 -9.31 2.63 -15.93
N ASP A 220 -9.64 1.84 -16.95
CA ASP A 220 -9.20 2.09 -18.33
C ASP A 220 -9.57 3.51 -18.75
N GLY A 221 -8.56 4.39 -18.79
CA GLY A 221 -8.75 5.83 -18.77
C GLY A 221 -8.01 6.60 -19.84
N ASP A 222 -7.71 6.01 -21.01
CA ASP A 222 -7.40 6.80 -22.21
C ASP A 222 -7.75 6.07 -23.52
N ASN A 223 -9.04 5.91 -23.78
CA ASN A 223 -9.57 5.91 -25.14
C ASN A 223 -10.33 7.23 -25.34
N ARG A 224 -9.62 8.36 -25.31
CA ARG A 224 -10.03 9.51 -26.13
C ARG A 224 -10.01 9.03 -27.58
N ARG A 225 -11.15 8.50 -28.04
CA ARG A 225 -11.44 8.35 -29.47
C ARG A 225 -11.29 9.74 -30.08
N THR A 226 -10.13 9.92 -30.71
CA THR A 226 -9.97 10.76 -31.88
C THR A 226 -11.15 10.53 -32.81
N GLY A 227 -11.69 11.63 -33.32
CA GLY A 227 -13.03 11.70 -33.85
C GLY A 227 -13.39 10.64 -34.88
N SER A 228 -14.65 10.24 -34.84
CA SER A 228 -15.43 10.06 -36.06
C SER A 228 -16.89 10.35 -35.74
N GLN A 229 -17.38 11.45 -36.31
CA GLN A 229 -18.79 11.56 -36.65
C GLN A 229 -19.20 10.32 -37.46
N ARG A 230 -20.39 9.77 -37.16
CA ARG A 230 -21.48 9.55 -38.13
C ARG A 230 -22.65 8.87 -37.39
N VAL A 231 -23.75 9.58 -37.16
CA VAL A 231 -24.94 9.79 -38.02
C VAL A 231 -26.10 9.03 -37.39
N ARG A 232 -27.16 9.78 -37.05
CA ARG A 232 -28.47 9.25 -36.70
C ARG A 232 -29.08 8.58 -37.93
N PHE A 233 -29.76 7.47 -37.73
CA PHE A 233 -30.92 7.16 -38.56
C PHE A 233 -32.15 7.05 -37.66
N ALA A 234 -33.11 7.94 -37.93
CA ALA A 234 -34.51 7.69 -37.66
C ALA A 234 -35.05 6.76 -38.75
N GLY A 235 -35.89 5.82 -38.35
CA GLY A 235 -36.61 4.89 -39.21
C GLY A 235 -37.56 4.08 -38.34
#